data_AF-A0AAU8JPK6-F1
#
_entry.id   AF-A0AAU8JPK6-F1
#
_cell.length_a   1.000
_cell.length_b   1.000
_cell.length_c   1.000
_cell.angle_alpha   90.00
_cell.angle_beta   90.00
_cell.angle_gamma   90.00
#
_symmetry.space_group_name_H-M   'P 1'
#
loop_
_entity.id
_entity.type
_entity.pdbx_description
1 polymer ?
#
loop_
_entity_poly.entity_id
_entity_poly.type
_entity_poly.pdbx_seq_one_letter_code
_entity_poly.pdbx_strand_id
1 'polypeptide(L)'
;MSSRRPRGATGTGTGTGPAAAEVRAAVSRLEGYLAWEAEISAAHRDAETFACRFDWLPDGQRREIEQAYAADRLRYAEGVVDRAVTRCQQLKEEYSRRYRLACARWSAACLAVMAVTGLLAALPVLLRG
;
A
#
# COMPACT_ATOMS: atom_id res chain seq x y z
N MET A 1 -30.76 43.75 17.65
CA MET A 1 -30.60 42.45 18.34
C MET A 1 -30.56 41.38 17.26
N SER A 2 -29.44 40.99 16.66
CA SER A 2 -28.24 40.34 17.22
C SER A 2 -28.58 39.21 18.19
N SER A 3 -28.55 37.96 17.70
CA SER A 3 -27.99 36.82 18.44
C SER A 3 -27.90 35.56 17.56
N ARG A 4 -26.66 35.28 17.13
CA ARG A 4 -25.97 33.98 17.03
C ARG A 4 -26.65 32.79 16.35
N ARG A 5 -26.20 32.52 15.11
CA ARG A 5 -26.00 31.15 14.61
C ARG A 5 -24.89 30.47 15.43
N PRO A 6 -25.01 29.19 15.82
CA PRO A 6 -23.87 28.44 16.30
C PRO A 6 -22.92 28.14 15.12
N ARG A 7 -21.74 28.75 15.20
CA ARG A 7 -20.55 28.47 14.40
C ARG A 7 -19.69 27.51 15.23
N GLY A 8 -19.28 26.39 14.63
CA GLY A 8 -18.36 25.41 15.21
C GLY A 8 -19.08 24.06 15.42
N ALA A 9 -18.65 22.94 14.86
CA ALA A 9 -17.29 22.58 14.47
C ALA A 9 -17.28 22.00 13.05
N THR A 10 -16.59 22.67 12.13
CA THR A 10 -15.80 21.96 11.13
C THR A 10 -14.72 21.21 11.90
N GLY A 11 -15.07 20.04 12.42
CA GLY A 11 -14.11 19.01 12.76
C GLY A 11 -13.51 18.53 11.45
N THR A 12 -12.57 19.30 10.89
CA THR A 12 -11.49 18.72 10.08
C THR A 12 -10.56 17.98 11.04
N GLY A 13 -11.12 17.03 11.78
CA GLY A 13 -10.36 15.92 12.29
C GLY A 13 -9.96 15.16 11.05
N THR A 14 -8.70 15.28 10.67
CA THR A 14 -8.05 14.32 9.78
C THR A 14 -8.56 12.94 10.15
N GLY A 15 -9.33 12.34 9.23
CA GLY A 15 -9.88 10.98 9.33
C GLY A 15 -8.74 9.96 9.33
N THR A 16 -7.96 9.99 10.39
CA THR A 16 -6.87 9.07 10.73
C THR A 16 -7.28 8.30 11.98
N GLY A 17 -8.58 8.07 12.16
CA GLY A 17 -9.09 7.10 13.11
C GLY A 17 -8.98 5.68 12.54
N PRO A 18 -9.03 4.64 13.38
CA PRO A 18 -8.97 3.25 12.96
C PRO A 18 -10.02 2.91 11.88
N ALA A 19 -11.24 3.44 12.01
CA ALA A 19 -12.29 3.29 11.01
C ALA A 19 -11.92 3.81 9.61
N ALA A 20 -11.18 4.93 9.51
CA ALA A 20 -10.75 5.44 8.22
C ALA A 20 -9.61 4.62 7.60
N ALA A 21 -8.79 3.97 8.42
CA ALA A 21 -7.80 3.01 7.95
C ALA A 21 -8.47 1.73 7.42
N GLU A 22 -9.52 1.26 8.09
CA GLU A 22 -10.34 0.12 7.65
C GLU A 22 -11.03 0.40 6.31
N VAL A 23 -11.64 1.58 6.16
CA VAL A 23 -12.26 2.00 4.89
C VAL A 23 -11.23 2.04 3.76
N ARG A 24 -10.04 2.62 3.99
CA ARG A 24 -8.97 2.61 2.97
C ARG A 24 -8.53 1.19 2.61
N ALA A 25 -8.38 0.30 3.58
CA ALA A 25 -8.01 -1.09 3.34
C ALA A 25 -9.10 -1.87 2.59
N ALA A 26 -10.37 -1.53 2.79
CA ALA A 26 -11.48 -2.09 2.03
C ALA A 26 -11.47 -1.59 0.58
N VAL A 27 -11.29 -0.27 0.37
CA VAL A 27 -11.20 0.33 -0.97
C VAL A 27 -10.03 -0.26 -1.76
N SER A 28 -8.83 -0.34 -1.18
CA SER A 28 -7.67 -0.90 -1.89
C SER A 28 -7.86 -2.38 -2.27
N ARG A 29 -8.59 -3.16 -1.46
CA ARG A 29 -8.95 -4.55 -1.81
C ARG A 29 -9.92 -4.59 -2.98
N LEU A 30 -10.93 -3.71 -2.99
CA LEU A 30 -11.88 -3.60 -4.07
C LEU A 30 -11.20 -3.15 -5.37
N GLU A 31 -10.32 -2.15 -5.31
CA GLU A 31 -9.52 -1.69 -6.46
C GLU A 31 -8.67 -2.83 -7.03
N GLY A 32 -8.03 -3.63 -6.17
CA GLY A 32 -7.27 -4.80 -6.60
C GLY A 32 -8.14 -5.85 -7.30
N TYR A 33 -9.32 -6.13 -6.76
CA TYR A 33 -10.28 -7.05 -7.38
C TYR A 33 -10.77 -6.53 -8.74
N LEU A 34 -11.16 -5.26 -8.82
CA LEU A 34 -11.64 -4.64 -10.07
C LEU A 34 -10.54 -4.58 -11.13
N ALA A 35 -9.30 -4.29 -10.73
CA ALA A 35 -8.15 -4.33 -11.64
C ALA A 35 -7.93 -5.74 -12.19
N TRP A 36 -8.05 -6.77 -11.36
CA TRP A 36 -7.91 -8.16 -11.80
C TRP A 36 -9.04 -8.61 -12.73
N GLU A 37 -10.28 -8.24 -12.42
CA GLU A 37 -11.44 -8.53 -13.29
C GLU A 37 -11.31 -7.85 -14.66
N ALA A 38 -10.78 -6.62 -14.68
CA ALA A 38 -10.47 -5.91 -15.92
C ALA A 38 -9.39 -6.62 -16.74
N GLU A 39 -8.37 -7.18 -16.08
CA GLU A 39 -7.30 -7.96 -16.72
C GLU A 39 -7.82 -9.27 -17.32
N ILE A 40 -8.68 -10.01 -16.59
CA ILE A 40 -9.37 -11.21 -17.13
C ILE A 40 -10.15 -10.85 -18.40
N SER A 41 -10.96 -9.79 -18.31
CA SER A 41 -11.77 -9.34 -19.45
C SER A 41 -10.89 -8.90 -20.64
N ALA A 42 -9.74 -8.26 -20.37
CA ALA A 42 -8.79 -7.87 -21.41
C ALA A 42 -8.11 -9.09 -22.05
N ALA A 43 -7.67 -10.06 -21.25
CA ALA A 43 -7.05 -11.29 -21.73
C ALA A 43 -7.97 -12.07 -22.66
N HIS A 44 -9.26 -12.18 -22.34
CA HIS A 44 -10.25 -12.82 -23.21
C HIS A 44 -10.47 -12.06 -24.52
N ARG A 45 -10.63 -10.74 -24.49
CA ARG A 45 -10.77 -9.93 -25.72
C ARG A 45 -9.55 -10.01 -26.62
N ASP A 46 -8.36 -9.98 -26.03
CA ASP A 46 -7.10 -10.11 -26.75
C ASP A 46 -6.97 -11.51 -27.37
N ALA A 47 -7.41 -12.55 -26.65
CA ALA A 47 -7.43 -13.92 -27.14
C ALA A 47 -8.39 -14.11 -28.31
N GLU A 48 -9.61 -13.57 -28.22
CA GLU A 48 -10.59 -13.62 -29.31
C GLU A 48 -10.02 -12.94 -30.56
N THR A 49 -9.49 -11.72 -30.40
CA THR A 49 -8.87 -10.95 -31.49
C THR A 49 -7.68 -11.68 -32.10
N PHE A 50 -6.90 -12.40 -31.29
CA PHE A 50 -5.79 -13.21 -31.76
C PHE A 50 -6.27 -14.45 -32.53
N ALA A 51 -7.27 -15.16 -31.98
CA ALA A 51 -7.84 -16.35 -32.57
C ALA A 51 -8.51 -16.05 -33.93
N CYS A 52 -9.16 -14.88 -34.09
CA CYS A 52 -9.73 -14.43 -35.36
C CYS A 52 -8.71 -14.35 -36.52
N ARG A 53 -7.40 -14.28 -36.24
CA ARG A 53 -6.35 -14.29 -37.28
C ARG A 53 -6.15 -15.67 -37.90
N PHE A 54 -6.75 -16.70 -37.32
CA PHE A 54 -6.71 -18.07 -37.80
C PHE A 54 -8.10 -18.52 -38.29
N ASP A 55 -8.69 -17.70 -39.17
CA ASP A 55 -9.98 -17.97 -39.81
C ASP A 55 -10.00 -19.24 -40.67
N TRP A 56 -8.83 -19.70 -41.12
CA TRP A 56 -8.62 -20.95 -41.84
C TRP A 56 -8.68 -22.21 -40.94
N LEU A 57 -8.68 -22.06 -39.62
CA LEU A 57 -8.83 -23.19 -38.68
C LEU A 57 -10.31 -23.48 -38.38
N PRO A 58 -10.68 -24.76 -38.19
CA PRO A 58 -11.98 -25.13 -37.65
C PRO A 58 -12.27 -24.42 -36.32
N ASP A 59 -13.54 -24.06 -36.10
CA ASP A 59 -13.97 -23.31 -34.91
C ASP A 59 -13.58 -23.98 -33.58
N GLY A 60 -13.53 -25.32 -33.55
CA GLY A 60 -13.05 -26.06 -32.38
C GLY A 60 -11.59 -25.76 -32.04
N GLN A 61 -10.71 -25.84 -33.04
CA GLN A 61 -9.27 -25.55 -32.88
C GLN A 61 -9.03 -24.08 -32.58
N ARG A 62 -9.82 -23.18 -33.17
CA ARG A 62 -9.73 -21.74 -32.88
C ARG A 62 -10.10 -21.41 -31.43
N ARG A 63 -11.13 -22.05 -30.87
CA ARG A 63 -11.51 -21.92 -29.45
C ARG A 63 -10.44 -22.48 -28.50
N GLU A 64 -9.79 -23.58 -28.88
CA GLU A 64 -8.67 -24.12 -28.09
C GLU A 64 -7.50 -23.13 -28.01
N ILE A 65 -7.15 -22.50 -29.13
CA ILE A 65 -6.11 -21.46 -29.19
C ILE A 65 -6.51 -20.25 -28.34
N GLU A 66 -7.77 -19.79 -28.45
CA GLU A 66 -8.29 -18.68 -27.66
C GLU A 66 -8.15 -18.95 -26.15
N GLN A 67 -8.60 -20.11 -25.67
CA GLN A 67 -8.51 -20.48 -24.26
C GLN A 67 -7.05 -20.60 -23.79
N ALA A 68 -6.19 -21.22 -24.58
CA ALA A 68 -4.78 -21.37 -24.26
C ALA A 68 -4.07 -20.00 -24.18
N TYR A 69 -4.38 -19.10 -25.12
CA TYR A 69 -3.81 -17.76 -25.13
C TYR A 69 -4.29 -16.91 -23.95
N ALA A 70 -5.59 -16.92 -23.64
CA ALA A 70 -6.12 -16.21 -22.49
C ALA A 70 -5.47 -16.68 -21.17
N ALA A 71 -5.31 -18.00 -21.00
CA ALA A 71 -4.66 -18.58 -19.84
C ALA A 71 -3.16 -18.20 -19.75
N ASP A 72 -2.42 -18.19 -20.86
CA ASP A 72 -1.02 -17.75 -20.87
C ASP A 72 -0.88 -16.26 -20.53
N ARG A 73 -1.75 -15.42 -21.10
CA ARG A 73 -1.81 -13.97 -20.82
C ARG A 73 -2.05 -13.70 -19.34
N LEU A 74 -2.99 -14.41 -18.73
CA LEU A 74 -3.29 -14.29 -17.29
C LEU A 74 -2.10 -14.74 -16.42
N ARG A 75 -1.48 -15.89 -16.73
CA ARG A 75 -0.27 -16.33 -16.01
C ARG A 75 0.87 -15.31 -16.12
N TYR A 76 1.02 -14.68 -17.28
CA TYR A 76 2.01 -13.62 -17.46
C TYR A 76 1.69 -12.41 -16.58
N ALA A 77 0.44 -11.96 -16.55
CA ALA A 77 -0.01 -10.84 -15.73
C ALA A 77 0.22 -11.11 -14.22
N GLU A 78 -0.11 -12.31 -13.74
CA GLU A 78 0.19 -12.74 -12.36
C GLU A 78 1.68 -12.61 -12.05
N GLY A 79 2.56 -13.11 -12.94
CA GLY A 79 4.00 -13.03 -12.76
C GLY A 79 4.53 -11.59 -12.80
N VAL A 80 3.89 -10.67 -13.51
CA VAL A 80 4.24 -9.24 -13.48
C VAL A 80 3.89 -8.63 -12.12
N VAL A 81 2.69 -8.91 -11.61
CA VAL A 81 2.25 -8.41 -10.29
C VAL A 81 3.13 -8.97 -9.18
N ASP A 82 3.41 -10.27 -9.19
CA ASP A 82 4.22 -10.92 -8.15
C ASP A 82 5.65 -10.36 -8.09
N ARG A 83 6.28 -10.13 -9.24
CA ARG A 83 7.59 -9.46 -9.32
C ARG A 83 7.54 -8.04 -8.79
N ALA A 84 6.50 -7.28 -9.12
CA ALA A 84 6.33 -5.92 -8.62
C ALA A 84 6.15 -5.90 -7.09
N VAL A 85 5.32 -6.78 -6.54
CA VAL A 85 5.11 -6.94 -5.10
C VAL A 85 6.41 -7.32 -4.39
N THR A 86 7.12 -8.33 -4.90
CA THR A 86 8.41 -8.76 -4.37
C THR A 86 9.41 -7.60 -4.35
N ARG A 87 9.50 -6.82 -5.44
CA ARG A 87 10.41 -5.68 -5.51
C ARG A 87 10.04 -4.57 -4.53
N CYS A 88 8.75 -4.25 -4.40
CA CYS A 88 8.26 -3.28 -3.43
C CYS A 88 8.56 -3.70 -1.98
N GLN A 89 8.44 -4.99 -1.66
CA GLN A 89 8.78 -5.52 -0.35
C GLN A 89 10.28 -5.39 -0.06
N GLN A 90 11.14 -5.78 -1.00
CA GLN A 90 12.59 -5.61 -0.87
C GLN A 90 12.98 -4.15 -0.63
N LEU A 91 12.40 -3.21 -1.39
CA LEU A 91 12.64 -1.78 -1.17
C LEU A 91 12.16 -1.37 0.23
N LYS A 92 10.93 -1.73 0.61
CA LYS A 92 10.38 -1.39 1.93
C LYS A 92 11.28 -1.88 3.07
N GLU A 93 11.81 -3.09 2.97
CA GLU A 93 12.74 -3.65 3.96
C GLU A 93 14.04 -2.84 4.02
N GLU A 94 14.66 -2.56 2.87
CA GLU A 94 15.90 -1.79 2.81
C GLU A 94 15.74 -0.39 3.41
N TYR A 95 14.67 0.33 3.05
CA TYR A 95 14.39 1.67 3.58
C TYR A 95 14.01 1.63 5.06
N SER A 96 13.20 0.66 5.48
CA SER A 96 12.80 0.54 6.89
C SER A 96 13.99 0.27 7.80
N ARG A 97 14.97 -0.51 7.34
CA ARG A 97 16.21 -0.77 8.08
C ARG A 97 17.03 0.50 8.27
N ARG A 98 17.19 1.31 7.22
CA ARG A 98 17.89 2.60 7.28
C ARG A 98 17.20 3.58 8.24
N TYR A 99 15.88 3.67 8.18
CA TYR A 99 15.11 4.55 9.05
C TYR A 99 15.14 4.12 10.52
N ARG A 100 15.02 2.82 10.80
CA ARG A 100 15.12 2.29 12.17
C ARG A 100 16.46 2.60 12.83
N LEU A 101 17.57 2.50 12.07
CA LEU A 101 18.89 2.85 12.57
C LEU A 101 19.00 4.35 12.90
N ALA A 102 18.47 5.22 12.05
CA ALA A 102 18.42 6.65 12.32
C ALA A 102 17.59 6.95 13.57
N CYS A 103 16.36 6.42 13.65
CA CYS A 103 15.50 6.59 14.82
C CYS A 103 16.16 6.09 16.11
N ALA A 104 16.82 4.92 16.08
CA ALA A 104 17.51 4.37 17.24
C ALA A 104 18.65 5.29 17.73
N ARG A 105 19.41 5.88 16.80
CA ARG A 105 20.46 6.85 17.12
C ARG A 105 19.90 8.11 17.74
N TRP A 106 18.84 8.67 17.15
CA TRP A 106 18.19 9.87 17.68
C TRP A 106 17.53 9.61 19.03
N SER A 107 16.87 8.46 19.22
CA SER A 107 16.29 8.10 20.52
C SER A 107 17.37 7.92 21.59
N ALA A 108 18.50 7.29 21.26
CA ALA A 108 19.62 7.13 22.20
C ALA A 108 20.23 8.49 22.59
N ALA A 109 20.40 9.41 21.62
CA ALA A 109 20.88 10.75 21.88
C ALA A 109 19.92 11.53 22.80
N CYS A 110 18.61 11.49 22.52
CA CYS A 110 17.61 12.13 23.38
C CYS A 110 17.60 11.55 24.80
N LEU A 111 17.68 10.22 24.95
CA LEU A 111 17.75 9.58 26.26
C LEU A 111 19.03 9.98 27.02
N ALA A 112 20.17 10.07 26.35
CA ALA A 112 21.42 10.52 26.95
C ALA A 112 21.32 11.98 27.46
N VAL A 113 20.74 12.88 26.66
CA VAL A 113 20.50 14.28 27.06
C VAL A 113 19.55 14.36 28.27
N MET A 114 18.47 13.59 28.27
CA MET A 114 17.54 13.51 29.40
C MET A 114 18.22 12.99 30.67
N ALA A 115 19.09 11.98 30.55
CA ALA A 115 19.85 11.45 31.69
C ALA A 115 20.84 12.48 32.25
N VAL A 116 21.59 13.17 31.39
CA VAL A 116 22.55 14.21 31.80
C VAL A 116 21.85 15.40 32.45
N THR A 117 20.75 15.88 31.86
CA THR A 117 19.97 16.99 32.42
C THR A 117 19.32 16.60 33.76
N GLY A 118 18.80 15.38 33.87
CA GLY A 118 18.28 14.84 35.14
C GLY A 118 19.36 14.77 36.23
N LEU A 119 20.56 14.29 35.89
CA LEU A 119 21.68 14.22 36.82
C LEU A 119 22.13 15.61 37.30
N LEU A 120 22.24 16.57 36.37
CA LEU A 120 22.59 17.96 36.67
C LEU A 120 21.53 18.65 37.53
N ALA A 121 20.25 18.34 37.35
CA ALA A 121 19.16 18.87 38.17
C ALA A 121 19.11 18.24 39.57
N ALA A 122 19.47 16.96 39.71
CA ALA A 122 19.49 16.25 40.99
C ALA A 122 20.68 16.64 41.88
N LEU A 123 21.84 16.92 41.29
CA LEU A 123 23.08 17.33 41.96
C LEU A 123 22.89 18.48 42.99
N PRO A 124 22.28 19.63 42.63
CA PRO A 124 22.06 20.72 43.58
C PRO A 124 21.01 20.39 44.64
N VAL A 125 20.03 19.52 44.35
CA VAL A 125 19.04 19.08 45.36
C VAL A 125 19.72 18.21 46.42
N LEU A 126 20.62 17.31 45.99
CA LEU A 126 21.39 16.46 46.89
C LEU A 126 22.44 17.23 47.72
N LEU A 127 22.97 18.32 47.18
CA LEU A 127 23.91 19.21 47.88
C LEU A 127 23.21 20.16 48.87
N ARG A 128 21.88 20.30 48.80
CA ARG A 128 21.09 21.25 49.59
C ARG A 128 20.22 20.59 50.64
N GLY A 129 20.13 19.26 50.66
CA GLY A 129 19.47 18.45 51.69
C GLY A 129 20.50 17.73 52.53
#